data_AF-W2EW02-F1
#
_entry.id   AF-W2EW02-F1
#
_cell.length_a   1.000
_cell.length_b   1.000
_cell.length_c   1.000
_cell.angle_alpha   90.00
_cell.angle_beta   90.00
_cell.angle_gamma   90.00
#
_symmetry.space_group_name_H-M   'P 1'
#
loop_
_entity.id
_entity.type
_entity.pdbx_description
1 polymer ?
#
loop_
_entity_poly.entity_id
_entity_poly.type
_entity_poly.pdbx_seq_one_letter_code
_entity_poly.pdbx_strand_id
1 'polypeptide(L)'
;MNAEERLSPDQALREIGRVDERVRHSSRGPGWMFLIVGVATMGYWPAMFLGRQPVPAIAGGAWVLLTILITVYWYRRRVHDRLVARLNGPLTAAYTITMMAAFAFGVFLLPDHPAPVWVTALVAVSVVAGLPLVWGAWRLLASR
;
A
#
# COMPACT_ATOMS: atom_id res chain seq x y z
N MET A 1 -21.68 -31.96 32.05
CA MET A 1 -22.23 -31.03 31.03
C MET A 1 -22.78 -29.83 31.79
N ASN A 2 -21.93 -28.87 32.15
CA ASN A 2 -22.28 -27.79 33.10
C ASN A 2 -21.67 -26.45 32.67
N ALA A 3 -22.48 -25.41 32.91
CA ALA A 3 -22.18 -23.98 32.85
C ALA A 3 -21.89 -23.40 31.46
N GLU A 4 -22.95 -22.95 30.78
CA GLU A 4 -22.86 -21.71 30.02
C GLU A 4 -22.32 -20.64 30.99
N GLU A 5 -21.03 -20.29 30.86
CA GLU A 5 -20.45 -19.10 31.49
C GLU A 5 -21.22 -17.89 30.97
N ARG A 6 -22.30 -17.53 31.66
CA ARG A 6 -23.00 -16.26 31.47
C ARG A 6 -22.07 -15.17 31.95
N LEU A 7 -21.21 -14.72 31.03
CA LEU A 7 -20.38 -13.54 31.20
C LEU A 7 -21.25 -12.41 31.75
N SER A 8 -20.85 -11.86 32.89
CA SER A 8 -21.46 -10.63 33.40
C SER A 8 -21.42 -9.56 32.30
N PRO A 9 -22.45 -8.68 32.18
CA PRO A 9 -22.45 -7.59 31.21
C PRO A 9 -21.14 -6.77 31.21
N ASP A 10 -20.51 -6.61 32.37
CA ASP A 10 -19.24 -5.88 32.53
C ASP A 10 -18.00 -6.69 32.09
N GLN A 11 -18.10 -8.02 32.10
CA GLN A 11 -17.08 -8.91 31.53
C GLN A 11 -17.21 -8.96 30.00
N ALA A 12 -18.45 -9.07 29.49
CA ALA A 12 -18.72 -9.00 28.07
C ALA A 12 -18.24 -7.66 27.47
N LEU A 13 -18.50 -6.52 28.13
CA LEU A 13 -18.03 -5.20 27.67
C LEU A 13 -16.50 -5.08 27.68
N ARG A 14 -15.82 -5.61 28.71
CA ARG A 14 -14.34 -5.63 28.77
C ARG A 14 -13.73 -6.53 27.70
N GLU A 15 -14.38 -7.65 27.42
CA GLU A 15 -13.92 -8.60 26.41
C GLU A 15 -14.16 -8.07 25.00
N ILE A 16 -15.30 -7.40 24.75
CA ILE A 16 -15.56 -6.63 23.53
C ILE A 16 -14.49 -5.55 23.34
N GLY A 17 -14.19 -4.75 24.36
CA GLY A 17 -13.13 -3.73 24.27
C GLY A 17 -11.76 -4.32 23.97
N ARG A 18 -11.41 -5.45 24.59
CA ARG A 18 -10.13 -6.14 24.36
C ARG A 18 -10.04 -6.79 22.98
N VAL A 19 -11.14 -7.31 22.45
CA VAL A 19 -11.23 -7.84 21.08
C VAL A 19 -11.15 -6.70 20.07
N ASP A 20 -11.86 -5.60 20.31
CA ASP A 20 -11.86 -4.42 19.45
C ASP A 20 -10.47 -3.77 19.37
N GLU A 21 -9.75 -3.72 20.50
CA GLU A 21 -8.38 -3.23 20.56
C GLU A 21 -7.37 -4.17 19.86
N ARG A 22 -7.57 -5.50 19.92
CA ARG A 22 -6.78 -6.47 19.13
C ARG A 22 -7.08 -6.41 17.63
N VAL A 23 -8.34 -6.18 17.25
CA VAL A 23 -8.74 -5.97 15.85
C VAL A 23 -8.13 -4.67 15.34
N ARG A 24 -8.19 -3.57 16.10
CA ARG A 24 -7.51 -2.30 15.79
C ARG A 24 -6.01 -2.44 15.62
N HIS A 25 -5.33 -3.20 16.47
CA HIS A 25 -3.89 -3.45 16.33
C HIS A 25 -3.56 -4.33 15.09
N SER A 26 -4.52 -5.13 14.62
CA SER A 26 -4.38 -5.95 13.41
C SER A 26 -4.41 -5.11 12.12
N SER A 27 -5.33 -4.14 12.04
CA SER A 27 -5.59 -3.35 10.81
C SER A 27 -4.53 -2.27 10.50
N ARG A 28 -3.76 -1.81 11.49
CA ARG A 28 -2.69 -0.80 11.28
C ARG A 28 -1.55 -1.30 10.41
N GLY A 29 -1.23 -2.60 10.47
CA GLY A 29 -0.14 -3.19 9.68
C GLY A 29 -0.38 -3.10 8.17
N PRO A 30 -1.53 -3.59 7.66
CA PRO A 30 -1.97 -3.38 6.28
C PRO A 30 -1.96 -1.91 5.85
N GLY A 31 -2.45 -1.00 6.70
CA GLY A 31 -2.45 0.44 6.41
C GLY A 31 -1.04 0.99 6.19
N TRP A 32 -0.09 0.69 7.08
CA TRP A 32 1.31 1.07 6.90
C TRP A 32 1.94 0.45 5.66
N MET A 33 1.60 -0.80 5.33
CA MET A 33 2.12 -1.45 4.13
C MET A 33 1.67 -0.71 2.86
N PHE A 34 0.37 -0.38 2.75
CA PHE A 34 -0.11 0.41 1.62
C PHE A 34 0.56 1.79 1.55
N LEU A 35 0.81 2.45 2.68
CA LEU A 35 1.49 3.73 2.69
C LEU A 35 2.93 3.62 2.16
N ILE A 36 3.69 2.65 2.66
CA ILE A 36 5.08 2.41 2.24
C ILE A 36 5.14 2.17 0.73
N VAL A 37 4.27 1.29 0.22
CA VAL A 37 4.24 0.97 -1.22
C VAL A 37 3.80 2.15 -2.06
N GLY A 38 2.78 2.89 -1.60
CA GLY A 38 2.33 4.11 -2.26
C GLY A 38 3.46 5.11 -2.42
N VAL A 39 4.14 5.46 -1.33
CA VAL A 39 5.27 6.41 -1.34
C VAL A 39 6.44 5.87 -2.17
N ALA A 40 6.79 4.59 -2.01
CA ALA A 40 7.84 3.96 -2.80
C ALA A 40 7.52 4.03 -4.30
N THR A 41 6.26 3.85 -4.71
CA THR A 41 5.83 3.97 -6.11
C THR A 41 6.10 5.37 -6.65
N MET A 42 5.79 6.40 -5.87
CA MET A 42 5.99 7.81 -6.28
C MET A 42 7.46 8.13 -6.54
N GLY A 43 8.37 7.56 -5.75
CA GLY A 43 9.82 7.74 -5.91
C GLY A 43 10.46 6.81 -6.93
N TYR A 44 9.91 5.60 -7.10
CA TYR A 44 10.46 4.57 -7.98
C TYR A 44 10.52 5.02 -9.44
N TRP A 45 9.43 5.60 -9.94
CA TRP A 45 9.33 5.97 -11.35
C TRP A 45 10.32 7.07 -11.77
N PRO A 46 10.44 8.21 -11.06
CA PRO A 46 11.47 9.20 -11.35
C PRO A 46 12.89 8.61 -11.22
N ALA A 47 13.14 7.75 -10.22
CA ALA A 47 14.44 7.12 -10.04
C ALA A 47 14.82 6.20 -11.21
N MET A 48 13.85 5.45 -11.76
CA MET A 48 14.07 4.58 -12.92
C MET A 48 14.32 5.35 -14.21
N PHE A 49 13.55 6.40 -14.48
CA PHE A 49 13.57 7.07 -15.78
C PHE A 49 14.47 8.31 -15.86
N LEU A 50 14.69 9.01 -14.75
CA LEU A 50 15.53 10.22 -14.71
C LEU A 50 16.89 9.98 -14.04
N GLY A 51 17.02 8.88 -13.29
CA GLY A 51 18.24 8.53 -12.59
C GLY A 51 19.39 8.23 -13.55
N ARG A 52 20.55 8.84 -13.33
CA ARG A 52 21.80 8.39 -13.95
C ARG A 52 22.29 7.12 -13.26
N GLN A 53 23.04 6.28 -13.97
CA GLN A 53 23.64 5.10 -13.36
C GLN A 53 24.46 5.48 -12.12
N PRO A 54 24.33 4.74 -10.99
CA PRO A 54 23.65 3.45 -10.81
C PRO A 54 22.19 3.52 -10.32
N VAL A 55 21.56 4.70 -10.31
CA VAL A 55 20.25 4.92 -9.66
C VAL A 55 19.15 3.98 -10.16
N PRO A 56 18.95 3.75 -11.48
CA PRO A 56 17.91 2.82 -11.94
C PRO A 56 18.14 1.38 -11.47
N ALA A 57 19.39 0.92 -11.44
CA ALA A 57 19.71 -0.43 -10.96
C ALA A 57 19.37 -0.60 -9.47
N ILE A 58 19.70 0.40 -8.65
CA ILE A 58 19.37 0.41 -7.22
C ILE A 58 17.85 0.46 -7.03
N ALA A 59 17.16 1.33 -7.77
CA ALA A 59 15.71 1.47 -7.70
C ALA A 59 15.00 0.16 -8.07
N GLY A 60 15.43 -0.51 -9.14
CA GLY A 60 14.94 -1.83 -9.53
C GLY A 60 15.17 -2.88 -8.45
N GLY A 61 16.38 -2.96 -7.89
CA GLY A 61 16.71 -3.89 -6.81
C GLY A 61 15.88 -3.65 -5.54
N ALA A 62 15.73 -2.37 -5.14
CA ALA A 62 14.91 -1.98 -4.01
C ALA A 62 13.43 -2.33 -4.21
N TRP A 63 12.91 -2.16 -5.44
CA TRP A 63 11.53 -2.51 -5.79
C TRP A 63 11.27 -4.01 -5.70
N VAL A 64 12.21 -4.82 -6.20
CA VAL A 64 12.14 -6.30 -6.08
C VAL A 64 12.17 -6.71 -4.62
N LEU A 65 13.09 -6.18 -3.83
CA LEU A 65 13.18 -6.48 -2.39
C LEU A 65 11.88 -6.11 -1.66
N LEU A 66 11.35 -4.91 -1.92
CA LEU A 66 10.09 -4.45 -1.36
C LEU A 66 8.94 -5.42 -1.70
N THR A 67 8.84 -5.85 -2.95
CA THR A 67 7.83 -6.82 -3.41
C THR A 67 7.92 -8.16 -2.68
N ILE A 68 9.15 -8.65 -2.45
CA ILE A 68 9.38 -9.88 -1.67
C ILE A 68 8.91 -9.69 -0.23
N LEU A 69 9.30 -8.58 0.42
CA LEU A 69 8.93 -8.30 1.80
C LEU A 69 7.42 -8.19 1.98
N ILE A 70 6.72 -7.55 1.05
CA ILE A 70 5.25 -7.44 1.03
C ILE A 70 4.62 -8.82 0.91
N THR A 71 5.08 -9.63 -0.04
CA THR A 71 4.56 -10.99 -0.26
C THR A 71 4.72 -11.85 0.99
N VAL A 72 5.91 -11.84 1.60
CA VAL A 72 6.20 -12.56 2.86
C VAL A 72 5.32 -12.04 4.00
N TYR A 73 5.16 -10.72 4.11
CA TYR A 73 4.31 -10.11 5.13
C TYR A 73 2.86 -10.57 5.02
N TRP A 74 2.27 -10.52 3.82
CA TRP A 74 0.88 -10.94 3.61
C TRP A 74 0.70 -12.44 3.80
N TYR A 75 1.64 -13.25 3.32
CA TYR A 75 1.63 -14.70 3.54
C TYR A 75 1.62 -15.06 5.03
N ARG A 76 2.47 -14.40 5.83
CA ARG A 76 2.56 -14.64 7.28
C ARG A 76 1.33 -14.17 8.04
N ARG A 77 0.72 -13.06 7.62
CA ARG A 77 -0.35 -12.41 8.38
C ARG A 77 -1.72 -13.06 8.25
N ARG A 78 -1.96 -13.98 7.28
CA ARG A 78 -3.27 -14.64 7.01
C ARG A 78 -4.44 -13.69 7.28
N VAL A 79 -4.40 -12.47 6.73
CA VAL A 79 -5.28 -11.36 7.14
C VAL A 79 -6.73 -11.69 6.80
N HIS A 80 -7.53 -12.03 7.81
CA HIS A 80 -8.98 -12.20 7.72
C HIS A 80 -9.74 -10.93 8.12
N ASP A 81 -9.14 -9.75 7.89
CA ASP A 81 -9.83 -8.48 8.13
C ASP A 81 -10.78 -8.19 6.97
N ARG A 82 -12.10 -8.20 7.26
CA ARG A 82 -13.16 -7.95 6.26
C ARG A 82 -13.02 -6.60 5.59
N LEU A 83 -12.51 -5.58 6.28
CA LEU A 83 -12.31 -4.25 5.70
C LEU A 83 -11.17 -4.27 4.69
N VAL A 84 -10.05 -4.91 5.03
CA VAL A 84 -8.93 -5.11 4.12
C VAL A 84 -9.37 -5.93 2.90
N ALA A 85 -10.09 -7.03 3.10
CA ALA A 85 -10.60 -7.86 2.01
C ALA A 85 -11.52 -7.08 1.05
N ARG A 86 -12.40 -6.21 1.58
CA ARG A 86 -13.30 -5.37 0.78
C ARG A 86 -12.55 -4.28 0.00
N LEU A 87 -11.54 -3.67 0.62
CA LEU A 87 -10.75 -2.62 -0.02
C LEU A 87 -9.75 -3.19 -1.03
N ASN A 88 -9.22 -4.39 -0.81
CA ASN A 88 -8.10 -4.92 -1.58
C ASN A 88 -8.39 -5.03 -3.07
N GLY A 89 -9.58 -5.51 -3.47
CA GLY A 89 -9.94 -5.65 -4.88
C GLY A 89 -9.95 -4.31 -5.63
N PRO A 90 -10.84 -3.36 -5.25
CA PRO A 90 -10.90 -2.04 -5.88
C PRO A 90 -9.57 -1.28 -5.81
N LEU A 91 -8.87 -1.38 -4.67
CA LEU A 91 -7.59 -0.71 -4.45
C LEU A 91 -6.49 -1.28 -5.37
N THR A 92 -6.42 -2.60 -5.50
CA THR A 92 -5.46 -3.27 -6.39
C THR A 92 -5.75 -2.94 -7.84
N ALA A 93 -7.02 -2.92 -8.25
CA ALA A 93 -7.40 -2.52 -9.61
C ALA A 93 -6.99 -1.06 -9.89
N ALA A 94 -7.34 -0.13 -9.01
CA ALA A 94 -6.98 1.28 -9.14
C ALA A 94 -5.46 1.47 -9.19
N TYR A 95 -4.73 0.83 -8.27
CA TYR A 95 -3.27 0.87 -8.25
C TYR A 95 -2.66 0.28 -9.53
N THR A 96 -3.17 -0.85 -10.01
CA THR A 96 -2.67 -1.48 -11.24
C THR A 96 -2.86 -0.56 -12.43
N ILE A 97 -4.04 0.05 -12.58
CA ILE A 97 -4.33 0.99 -13.67
C ILE A 97 -3.40 2.20 -13.63
N THR A 98 -3.25 2.84 -12.47
CA THR A 98 -2.41 4.03 -12.36
C THR A 98 -0.93 3.70 -12.50
N MET A 99 -0.49 2.53 -12.04
CA MET A 99 0.88 2.04 -12.19
C MET A 99 1.18 1.70 -13.67
N MET A 100 0.25 1.09 -14.39
CA MET A 100 0.36 0.87 -15.85
C MET A 100 0.39 2.19 -16.62
N ALA A 101 -0.36 3.20 -16.20
CA ALA A 101 -0.30 4.53 -16.83
C ALA A 101 1.08 5.18 -16.65
N ALA A 102 1.68 5.10 -15.45
CA ALA A 102 3.03 5.60 -15.20
C ALA A 102 4.10 4.84 -16.00
N PHE A 103 3.98 3.52 -16.08
CA PHE A 103 4.82 2.69 -16.94
C PHE A 103 4.73 3.13 -18.40
N ALA A 104 3.50 3.21 -18.94
CA ALA A 104 3.27 3.56 -20.33
C ALA A 104 3.78 4.97 -20.64
N PHE A 105 3.58 5.92 -19.72
CA PHE A 105 4.13 7.27 -19.86
C PHE A 105 5.65 7.26 -19.95
N GLY A 106 6.33 6.59 -19.01
CA GLY A 106 7.78 6.55 -18.98
C GLY A 106 8.42 5.80 -20.15
N VAL A 107 7.78 4.73 -20.64
CA VAL A 107 8.32 3.91 -21.74
C VAL A 107 7.99 4.46 -23.12
N PHE A 108 6.77 4.96 -23.32
CA PHE A 108 6.29 5.32 -24.66
C PHE A 108 6.21 6.82 -24.92
N LEU A 109 6.15 7.65 -23.88
CA LEU A 109 5.93 9.09 -24.03
C LEU A 109 7.12 9.95 -23.58
N LEU A 110 7.94 9.47 -22.64
CA LEU A 110 9.07 10.23 -22.13
C LEU A 110 10.21 10.29 -23.16
N PRO A 111 10.66 11.49 -23.58
CA PRO A 111 11.81 11.61 -24.48
C PRO A 111 13.13 11.26 -23.78
N ASP A 112 14.13 10.79 -24.54
CA ASP A 112 15.48 10.47 -24.04
C ASP A 112 16.17 11.67 -23.37
N HIS A 113 15.87 12.87 -23.84
CA HIS A 113 16.33 14.14 -23.29
C HIS A 113 15.14 14.99 -22.86
N PRO A 114 14.55 14.69 -21.68
CA PRO A 114 13.30 15.31 -21.27
C PRO A 114 13.53 16.76 -20.87
N ALA A 115 12.80 17.66 -21.53
CA ALA A 115 12.67 19.04 -21.07
C ALA A 115 11.95 19.10 -19.71
N PRO A 116 12.04 20.21 -18.94
CA PRO A 116 11.44 20.32 -17.61
C PRO A 116 9.95 19.99 -17.54
N VAL A 117 9.19 20.26 -18.61
CA VAL A 117 7.76 19.92 -18.70
C VAL A 117 7.53 18.40 -18.63
N TRP A 118 8.37 17.62 -19.29
CA TRP A 118 8.30 16.15 -19.31
C TRP A 118 8.70 15.54 -17.98
N VAL A 119 9.72 16.11 -17.33
CA VAL A 119 10.12 15.75 -15.96
C VAL A 119 8.96 16.01 -14.98
N THR A 120 8.33 17.18 -15.07
CA THR A 120 7.21 17.55 -14.21
C THR A 120 6.01 16.64 -14.43
N ALA A 121 5.69 16.34 -15.69
CA ALA A 121 4.62 15.40 -16.05
C ALA A 121 4.90 13.99 -15.51
N LEU A 122 6.13 13.49 -15.63
CA LEU A 122 6.52 12.19 -15.07
C LEU A 122 6.31 12.16 -13.55
N VAL A 123 6.78 13.20 -12.83
CA VAL A 123 6.60 13.29 -11.38
C VAL A 123 5.12 13.30 -11.02
N ALA A 124 4.30 14.08 -11.72
CA ALA A 124 2.85 14.13 -11.48
C ALA A 124 2.19 12.76 -11.68
N VAL A 125 2.50 12.07 -12.78
CA VAL A 125 1.96 10.73 -13.06
C VAL A 125 2.46 9.71 -12.01
N SER A 126 3.71 9.85 -11.54
CA SER A 126 4.28 8.99 -10.49
C SER A 126 3.56 9.18 -9.15
N VAL A 127 3.23 10.43 -8.80
CA VAL A 127 2.40 10.74 -7.63
C VAL A 127 1.02 10.10 -7.77
N VAL A 128 0.36 10.29 -8.92
CA VAL A 128 -0.95 9.69 -9.21
C VAL A 128 -0.90 8.16 -9.11
N ALA A 129 0.20 7.52 -9.54
CA ALA A 129 0.40 6.08 -9.41
C ALA A 129 0.37 5.59 -7.96
N GLY A 130 0.96 6.35 -7.03
CA GLY A 130 0.98 6.00 -5.60
C GLY A 130 -0.30 6.34 -4.84
N LEU A 131 -1.12 7.28 -5.33
CA LEU A 131 -2.29 7.82 -4.61
C LEU A 131 -3.32 6.77 -4.19
N PRO A 132 -3.70 5.77 -5.01
CA PRO A 132 -4.65 4.74 -4.57
C PRO A 132 -4.21 4.11 -3.26
N LEU A 133 -2.95 3.69 -3.16
CA LEU A 133 -2.42 3.03 -1.96
C LEU A 133 -2.32 3.96 -0.76
N VAL A 134 -1.95 5.24 -0.96
CA VAL A 134 -1.96 6.24 0.12
C VAL A 134 -3.39 6.46 0.63
N TRP A 135 -4.38 6.51 -0.26
CA TRP A 135 -5.79 6.61 0.12
C TRP A 135 -6.26 5.35 0.87
N GLY A 136 -5.88 4.16 0.41
CA GLY A 136 -6.17 2.89 1.09
C GLY A 136 -5.53 2.82 2.49
N ALA A 137 -4.30 3.29 2.61
CA ALA A 137 -3.61 3.43 3.89
C ALA A 137 -4.35 4.39 4.83
N TRP A 138 -4.70 5.59 4.34
CA TRP A 138 -5.45 6.56 5.11
C TRP A 138 -6.78 6.00 5.59
N ARG A 139 -7.54 5.30 4.73
CA ARG A 139 -8.81 4.65 5.11
C ARG A 139 -8.63 3.63 6.25
N LEU A 140 -7.57 2.83 6.22
CA LEU A 140 -7.29 1.80 7.24
C LEU A 140 -6.69 2.37 8.53
N LEU A 141 -5.94 3.47 8.44
CA LEU A 141 -5.32 4.11 9.60
C LEU A 141 -6.27 5.11 10.29
N ALA A 142 -7.21 5.69 9.53
CA ALA A 142 -8.19 6.66 10.02
C ALA A 142 -9.54 6.03 10.40
N SER A 143 -9.82 4.78 10.00
CA SER A 143 -10.95 4.01 10.55
C SER A 143 -10.71 3.77 12.04
N ARG A 144 -11.36 4.59 12.86
CA ARG A 144 -11.34 4.55 14.32
C ARG A 144 -12.26 3.45 14.83
#